data_AF-A0A7X1I8K0-F1
#
_entry.id   AF-A0A7X1I8K0-F1
#
_cell.length_a   1.000
_cell.length_b   1.000
_cell.length_c   1.000
_cell.angle_alpha   90.00
_cell.angle_beta   90.00
_cell.angle_gamma   90.00
#
_symmetry.space_group_name_H-M   'P 1'
#
loop_
_entity.id
_entity.type
_entity.pdbx_description
1 polymer ?
#
loop_
_entity_poly.entity_id
_entity_poly.type
_entity_poly.pdbx_seq_one_letter_code
_entity_poly.pdbx_strand_id
1 'polypeptide(L)'
;MRSSLTADRARQMTAHLREAMDDVGRSVAVLAARVRQAHAARVWIPLGHRSWASYCTAEFGISRAQAYRLLDVARSLTAIHGAVTAHAEGSRTRDTGPAAAAALDYGLSQRALIAVASRADDVSELITRRLATLAHSGPKALDVATVRAVVRQAVRDARTAQPPPPADPPTTPTMAALRAAAADLYASAHAIGELMLEVAPAYLSDTEAADVLALLCEQIGEPLEHGLAARRYAISGDPRALHGTVL
;
A
#
# COMPACT_ATOMS: atom_id res chain seq x y z
N MET A 1 -8.10 32.75 -32.99
CA MET A 1 -9.46 32.51 -32.47
C MET A 1 -9.48 31.16 -31.77
N ARG A 2 -9.58 31.13 -30.43
CA ARG A 2 -9.85 29.87 -29.69
C ARG A 2 -11.35 29.67 -29.73
N SER A 3 -11.84 28.67 -30.47
CA SER A 3 -13.26 28.30 -30.46
C SER A 3 -13.67 27.99 -29.03
N SER A 4 -14.62 28.75 -28.50
CA SER A 4 -15.15 28.54 -27.16
C SER A 4 -15.80 27.16 -27.08
N LEU A 5 -15.33 26.34 -26.14
CA LEU A 5 -15.87 25.01 -25.89
C LEU A 5 -17.35 25.15 -25.50
N THR A 6 -18.25 24.56 -26.30
CA THR A 6 -19.68 24.53 -25.95
C THR A 6 -19.90 23.57 -24.77
N ALA A 7 -20.94 23.82 -23.96
CA ALA A 7 -21.27 22.98 -22.80
C ALA A 7 -21.53 21.52 -23.19
N ASP A 8 -22.15 21.27 -24.35
CA ASP A 8 -22.38 19.91 -24.86
C ASP A 8 -21.08 19.20 -25.21
N ARG A 9 -20.13 19.89 -25.84
CA ARG A 9 -18.82 19.32 -26.14
C ARG A 9 -18.04 19.02 -24.87
N ALA A 10 -18.12 19.88 -23.86
CA ALA A 10 -17.52 19.66 -22.55
C ALA A 10 -18.11 18.40 -21.86
N ARG A 11 -19.44 18.24 -21.89
CA ARG A 11 -20.14 17.06 -21.35
C ARG A 11 -19.72 15.77 -22.06
N GLN A 12 -19.66 15.80 -23.38
CA GLN A 12 -19.23 14.65 -24.19
C GLN A 12 -17.78 14.25 -23.89
N MET A 13 -16.87 15.23 -23.85
CA MET A 13 -15.45 14.97 -23.50
C MET A 13 -15.33 14.38 -22.10
N THR A 14 -16.12 14.88 -21.15
CA THR A 14 -16.13 14.34 -19.78
C THR A 14 -16.66 12.91 -19.74
N ALA A 15 -17.66 12.56 -20.57
CA ALA A 15 -18.16 11.20 -20.67
C ALA A 15 -17.08 10.24 -21.21
N HIS A 16 -16.37 10.62 -22.28
CA HIS A 16 -15.28 9.81 -22.84
C HIS A 16 -14.13 9.61 -21.82
N LEU A 17 -13.81 10.65 -21.04
CA LEU A 17 -12.81 10.52 -19.96
C LEU A 17 -13.25 9.53 -18.89
N ARG A 18 -14.54 9.52 -18.52
CA ARG A 18 -15.08 8.54 -17.55
C ARG A 18 -14.99 7.11 -18.09
N GLU A 19 -15.37 6.91 -19.35
CA GLU A 19 -15.29 5.61 -20.00
C GLU A 19 -13.84 5.09 -20.06
N ALA A 20 -12.89 5.94 -20.48
CA ALA A 20 -11.47 5.57 -20.49
C ALA A 20 -10.93 5.22 -19.08
N MET A 21 -11.38 5.93 -18.04
CA MET A 21 -11.02 5.59 -16.65
C MET A 21 -11.60 4.24 -16.20
N ASP A 22 -12.83 3.92 -16.60
CA ASP A 22 -13.46 2.63 -16.30
C ASP A 22 -12.72 1.48 -17.01
N ASP A 23 -12.25 1.68 -18.25
CA ASP A 23 -11.44 0.70 -18.98
C ASP A 23 -10.07 0.45 -18.33
N VAL A 24 -9.43 1.51 -17.81
CA VAL A 24 -8.22 1.38 -17.00
C VAL A 24 -8.52 0.58 -15.73
N GLY A 25 -9.64 0.85 -15.06
CA GLY A 25 -10.08 0.10 -13.88
C GLY A 25 -10.24 -1.41 -14.17
N ARG A 26 -10.88 -1.75 -15.28
CA ARG A 26 -11.06 -3.14 -15.72
C ARG A 26 -9.71 -3.82 -16.04
N SER A 27 -8.80 -3.09 -16.68
CA SER A 27 -7.45 -3.59 -16.97
C SER A 27 -6.62 -3.85 -15.72
N VAL A 28 -6.72 -2.96 -14.72
CA VAL A 28 -6.06 -3.14 -13.41
C VAL A 28 -6.62 -4.35 -12.68
N ALA A 29 -7.94 -4.57 -12.71
CA ALA A 29 -8.56 -5.76 -12.12
C ALA A 29 -8.05 -7.06 -12.74
N VAL A 30 -7.97 -7.13 -14.07
CA VAL A 30 -7.41 -8.28 -14.79
C VAL A 30 -5.95 -8.51 -14.41
N LEU A 31 -5.14 -7.44 -14.38
CA LEU A 31 -3.73 -7.52 -13.97
C LEU A 31 -3.59 -8.04 -12.54
N ALA A 32 -4.39 -7.52 -11.61
CA ALA A 32 -4.36 -7.92 -10.21
C ALA A 32 -4.69 -9.42 -10.03
N ALA A 33 -5.69 -9.93 -10.75
CA ALA A 33 -6.02 -11.36 -10.75
C ALA A 33 -4.86 -12.22 -11.27
N ARG A 34 -4.23 -11.82 -12.38
CA ARG A 34 -3.07 -12.52 -12.97
C ARG A 34 -1.85 -12.48 -12.06
N VAL A 35 -1.55 -11.33 -11.44
CA VAL A 35 -0.47 -11.18 -10.47
C VAL A 35 -0.66 -12.12 -9.29
N ARG A 36 -1.90 -12.22 -8.77
CA ARG A 36 -2.21 -13.14 -7.67
C ARG A 36 -2.00 -14.60 -8.08
N GLN A 37 -2.50 -14.99 -9.24
CA GLN A 37 -2.36 -16.35 -9.75
C GLN A 37 -0.89 -16.73 -9.95
N ALA A 38 -0.12 -15.84 -10.58
CA ALA A 38 1.32 -16.00 -10.77
C ALA A 38 2.05 -16.11 -9.42
N HIS A 39 1.64 -15.30 -8.43
CA HIS A 39 2.27 -15.32 -7.12
C HIS A 39 1.94 -16.57 -6.31
N ALA A 40 0.68 -17.02 -6.33
CA ALA A 40 0.25 -18.25 -5.70
C ALA A 40 0.93 -19.49 -6.32
N ALA A 41 1.08 -19.51 -7.64
CA ALA A 41 1.79 -20.56 -8.37
C ALA A 41 3.32 -20.48 -8.22
N ARG A 42 3.85 -19.43 -7.56
CA ARG A 42 5.28 -19.17 -7.37
C ARG A 42 6.07 -19.27 -8.70
N VAL A 43 5.54 -18.67 -9.78
CA VAL A 43 6.08 -18.79 -11.16
C VAL A 43 7.57 -18.45 -11.29
N TRP A 44 8.11 -17.64 -10.37
CA TRP A 44 9.52 -17.28 -10.33
C TRP A 44 10.46 -18.46 -10.04
N ILE A 45 9.98 -19.52 -9.37
CA ILE A 45 10.79 -20.69 -9.03
C ILE A 45 11.17 -21.51 -10.26
N PRO A 46 10.22 -22.01 -11.08
CA PRO A 46 10.57 -22.75 -12.29
C PRO A 46 11.30 -21.88 -13.32
N LEU A 47 11.13 -20.56 -13.26
CA LEU A 47 11.87 -19.61 -14.10
C LEU A 47 13.27 -19.25 -13.55
N GLY A 48 13.69 -19.85 -12.43
CA GLY A 48 15.05 -19.71 -11.90
C GLY A 48 15.33 -18.42 -11.12
N HIS A 49 14.32 -17.62 -10.79
CA HIS A 49 14.52 -16.42 -9.98
C HIS A 49 14.39 -16.71 -8.49
N ARG A 50 15.26 -16.08 -7.70
CA ARG A 50 15.34 -16.27 -6.23
C ARG A 50 14.12 -15.77 -5.45
N SER A 51 13.30 -14.89 -6.03
CA SER A 51 12.15 -14.30 -5.36
C SER A 51 11.19 -13.62 -6.35
N TRP A 52 9.96 -13.37 -5.91
CA TRP A 52 8.97 -12.55 -6.63
C TRP A 52 9.55 -11.20 -7.08
N ALA A 53 10.23 -10.48 -6.18
CA ALA A 53 10.82 -9.19 -6.51
C ALA A 53 11.90 -9.31 -7.60
N SER A 54 12.75 -10.33 -7.52
CA SER A 54 13.77 -10.58 -8.54
C SER A 54 13.16 -10.91 -9.90
N TYR A 55 12.09 -11.69 -9.92
CA TYR A 55 11.31 -11.99 -11.12
C TYR A 55 10.69 -10.73 -11.71
N CYS A 56 10.00 -9.93 -10.89
CA CYS A 56 9.36 -8.71 -11.38
C CYS A 56 10.35 -7.66 -11.89
N THR A 57 11.52 -7.54 -11.28
CA THR A 57 12.57 -6.65 -11.78
C THR A 57 13.13 -7.17 -13.11
N ALA A 58 13.37 -8.47 -13.24
CA ALA A 58 13.91 -9.07 -14.47
C ALA A 58 12.91 -9.03 -15.63
N GLU A 59 11.66 -9.44 -15.41
CA GLU A 59 10.67 -9.61 -16.48
C GLU A 59 9.89 -8.33 -16.81
N PHE A 60 9.68 -7.45 -15.84
CA PHE A 60 8.81 -6.28 -16.00
C PHE A 60 9.53 -4.96 -15.76
N GLY A 61 10.81 -4.97 -15.37
CA GLY A 61 11.57 -3.76 -15.07
C GLY A 61 11.02 -2.95 -13.89
N ILE A 62 10.21 -3.55 -13.01
CA ILE A 62 9.58 -2.84 -11.90
C ILE A 62 10.36 -3.04 -10.59
N SER A 63 10.35 -1.99 -9.76
CA SER A 63 10.98 -2.03 -8.44
C SER A 63 10.30 -3.04 -7.51
N ARG A 64 11.04 -3.52 -6.50
CA ARG A 64 10.50 -4.34 -5.41
C ARG A 64 9.24 -3.72 -4.79
N ALA A 65 9.27 -2.43 -4.49
CA ALA A 65 8.13 -1.73 -3.88
C ALA A 65 6.91 -1.74 -4.81
N GLN A 66 7.11 -1.61 -6.13
CA GLN A 66 6.00 -1.71 -7.09
C GLN A 66 5.48 -3.14 -7.23
N ALA A 67 6.36 -4.14 -7.22
CA ALA A 67 5.99 -5.56 -7.27
C ALA A 67 5.10 -5.98 -6.09
N TYR A 68 5.40 -5.52 -4.87
CA TYR A 68 4.56 -5.78 -3.71
C TYR A 68 3.28 -4.91 -3.68
N ARG A 69 3.33 -3.67 -4.19
CA ARG A 69 2.12 -2.85 -4.38
C ARG A 69 1.08 -3.51 -5.28
N LEU A 70 1.50 -4.25 -6.30
CA LEU A 70 0.57 -5.03 -7.14
C LEU A 70 -0.12 -6.15 -6.36
N LEU A 71 0.59 -6.80 -5.43
CA LEU A 71 0.01 -7.82 -4.55
C LEU A 71 -0.99 -7.22 -3.56
N ASP A 72 -0.70 -6.03 -3.02
CA ASP A 72 -1.62 -5.32 -2.12
C ASP A 72 -2.93 -4.96 -2.84
N VAL A 73 -2.85 -4.45 -4.07
CA VAL A 73 -4.04 -4.18 -4.90
C VAL A 73 -4.82 -5.48 -5.16
N ALA A 74 -4.14 -6.57 -5.48
CA ALA A 74 -4.76 -7.87 -5.72
C ALA A 74 -5.43 -8.47 -4.48
N ARG A 75 -4.84 -8.28 -3.30
CA ARG A 75 -5.42 -8.68 -2.02
C ARG A 75 -6.73 -7.94 -1.77
N SER A 76 -6.74 -6.61 -1.88
CA SER A 76 -7.95 -5.79 -1.68
C SER A 76 -9.07 -6.18 -2.63
N LEU A 77 -8.78 -6.32 -3.93
CA LEU A 77 -9.80 -6.70 -4.92
C LEU A 77 -10.35 -8.11 -4.67
N THR A 78 -9.49 -9.05 -4.26
CA THR A 78 -9.93 -10.41 -3.92
C THR A 78 -10.88 -10.42 -2.74
N ALA A 79 -10.56 -9.71 -1.66
CA ALA A 79 -11.40 -9.66 -0.47
C ALA A 79 -12.77 -9.03 -0.78
N ILE A 80 -12.77 -7.88 -1.49
CA ILE A 80 -13.99 -7.19 -1.91
C ILE A 80 -14.86 -8.10 -2.78
N HIS A 81 -14.27 -8.79 -3.77
CA HIS A 81 -15.02 -9.68 -4.64
C HIS A 81 -15.52 -10.94 -3.93
N GLY A 82 -14.73 -11.49 -3.01
CA GLY A 82 -15.14 -12.58 -2.14
C GLY A 82 -16.40 -12.21 -1.35
N ALA A 83 -16.44 -11.01 -0.75
CA ALA A 83 -17.62 -10.51 -0.04
C ALA A 83 -18.86 -10.41 -0.93
N VAL A 84 -18.69 -9.86 -2.14
CA VAL A 84 -19.78 -9.69 -3.10
C VAL A 84 -20.28 -11.04 -3.63
N THR A 85 -19.38 -11.98 -3.93
CA THR A 85 -19.73 -13.31 -4.43
C THR A 85 -20.35 -14.20 -3.36
N ALA A 86 -19.86 -14.17 -2.12
CA ALA A 86 -20.46 -14.90 -1.00
C ALA A 86 -21.93 -14.51 -0.79
N HIS A 87 -22.27 -13.23 -0.97
CA HIS A 87 -23.66 -12.77 -0.96
C HIS A 87 -24.47 -13.29 -2.16
N ALA A 88 -23.89 -13.29 -3.36
CA ALA A 88 -24.53 -13.79 -4.58
C ALA A 88 -24.78 -15.31 -4.55
N GLU A 89 -23.85 -16.09 -3.99
CA GLU A 89 -23.99 -17.54 -3.81
C GLU A 89 -25.07 -17.91 -2.80
N GLY A 90 -25.30 -17.06 -1.79
CA GLY A 90 -26.47 -17.16 -0.93
C GLY A 90 -27.80 -16.92 -1.66
N SER A 91 -27.77 -16.42 -2.92
CA SER A 91 -28.94 -16.05 -3.72
C SER A 91 -29.17 -16.90 -5.00
N ARG A 92 -28.15 -17.59 -5.57
CA ARG A 92 -28.25 -18.79 -6.48
C ARG A 92 -26.90 -19.21 -7.10
N THR A 93 -26.87 -20.42 -7.68
CA THR A 93 -25.71 -21.20 -8.20
C THR A 93 -24.98 -20.60 -9.42
N ARG A 94 -23.66 -20.85 -9.45
CA ARG A 94 -22.58 -20.14 -10.17
C ARG A 94 -22.38 -20.60 -11.63
N ASP A 95 -22.01 -19.66 -12.49
CA ASP A 95 -21.28 -19.90 -13.75
C ASP A 95 -19.99 -19.04 -13.72
N THR A 96 -18.83 -19.64 -14.00
CA THR A 96 -17.50 -19.01 -13.82
C THR A 96 -16.71 -19.02 -15.12
N GLY A 97 -16.55 -17.83 -15.71
CA GLY A 97 -15.71 -17.57 -16.88
C GLY A 97 -15.01 -16.20 -16.81
N PRO A 98 -14.38 -15.72 -17.91
CA PRO A 98 -13.67 -14.43 -17.98
C PRO A 98 -14.52 -13.19 -17.59
N ALA A 99 -15.84 -13.34 -17.49
CA ALA A 99 -16.74 -12.39 -16.85
C ALA A 99 -16.39 -12.08 -15.37
N ALA A 100 -15.73 -13.01 -14.66
CA ALA A 100 -15.32 -12.83 -13.26
C ALA A 100 -14.29 -11.71 -13.08
N ALA A 101 -13.44 -11.43 -14.08
CA ALA A 101 -12.48 -10.33 -14.01
C ALA A 101 -13.13 -8.96 -14.28
N ALA A 102 -14.14 -8.89 -15.16
CA ALA A 102 -14.98 -7.69 -15.32
C ALA A 102 -15.84 -7.43 -14.08
N ALA A 103 -16.21 -8.48 -13.33
CA ALA A 103 -16.94 -8.40 -12.07
C ALA A 103 -16.12 -7.80 -10.90
N LEU A 104 -14.82 -7.55 -11.09
CA LEU A 104 -13.96 -6.82 -10.15
C LEU A 104 -13.97 -5.30 -10.36
N ASP A 105 -14.63 -4.81 -11.42
CA ASP A 105 -14.73 -3.38 -11.71
C ASP A 105 -15.80 -2.69 -10.85
N TYR A 106 -15.38 -2.31 -9.65
CA TYR A 106 -16.16 -1.49 -8.73
C TYR A 106 -15.94 0.02 -8.94
N GLY A 107 -15.20 0.42 -9.99
CA GLY A 107 -14.79 1.80 -10.23
C GLY A 107 -14.02 2.41 -9.05
N LEU A 108 -13.14 1.63 -8.44
CA LEU A 108 -12.26 2.05 -7.34
C LEU A 108 -10.90 2.48 -7.90
N SER A 109 -10.33 3.56 -7.36
CA SER A 109 -8.98 3.97 -7.74
C SER A 109 -7.93 3.06 -7.10
N GLN A 110 -6.77 2.91 -7.76
CA GLN A 110 -5.64 2.16 -7.22
C GLN A 110 -5.21 2.68 -5.83
N ARG A 111 -5.23 4.01 -5.62
CA ARG A 111 -4.94 4.62 -4.32
C ARG A 111 -5.92 4.16 -3.24
N ALA A 112 -7.20 4.05 -3.56
CA ALA A 112 -8.21 3.57 -2.63
C ALA A 112 -7.96 2.09 -2.26
N LEU A 113 -7.62 1.26 -3.25
CA LEU A 113 -7.31 -0.16 -3.05
C LEU A 113 -6.05 -0.37 -2.20
N ILE A 114 -5.01 0.43 -2.41
CA ILE A 114 -3.77 0.40 -1.59
C ILE A 114 -4.08 0.83 -0.16
N ALA A 115 -4.86 1.90 0.02
CA ALA A 115 -5.18 2.43 1.35
C ALA A 115 -5.94 1.44 2.24
N VAL A 116 -6.71 0.52 1.65
CA VAL A 116 -7.47 -0.50 2.39
C VAL A 116 -6.79 -1.88 2.41
N ALA A 117 -5.59 -2.03 1.83
CA ALA A 117 -4.96 -3.34 1.63
C ALA A 117 -4.60 -4.07 2.93
N SER A 118 -4.30 -3.35 4.01
CA SER A 118 -4.08 -3.92 5.35
C SER A 118 -5.36 -4.17 6.13
N ARG A 119 -6.50 -3.67 5.63
CA ARG A 119 -7.84 -3.75 6.27
C ARG A 119 -8.86 -4.44 5.35
N ALA A 120 -8.38 -5.28 4.44
CA ALA A 120 -9.20 -5.88 3.40
C ALA A 120 -10.34 -6.74 4.00
N ASP A 121 -10.08 -7.37 5.15
CA ASP A 121 -11.06 -8.15 5.88
C ASP A 121 -12.16 -7.27 6.52
N ASP A 122 -11.80 -6.15 7.16
CA ASP A 122 -12.77 -5.16 7.66
C ASP A 122 -13.70 -4.67 6.55
N VAL A 123 -13.12 -4.37 5.38
CA VAL A 123 -13.89 -3.91 4.20
C VAL A 123 -14.82 -5.01 3.70
N SER A 124 -14.34 -6.25 3.62
CA SER A 124 -15.13 -7.42 3.25
C SER A 124 -16.33 -7.61 4.19
N GLU A 125 -16.11 -7.47 5.50
CA GLU A 125 -17.15 -7.60 6.52
C GLU A 125 -18.20 -6.48 6.40
N LEU A 126 -17.77 -5.23 6.21
CA LEU A 126 -18.65 -4.08 5.99
C LEU A 126 -19.51 -4.27 4.73
N ILE A 127 -18.92 -4.75 3.64
CA ILE A 127 -19.64 -5.04 2.39
C ILE A 127 -20.69 -6.13 2.63
N THR A 128 -20.27 -7.27 3.22
CA THR A 128 -21.14 -8.40 3.51
C THR A 128 -22.34 -7.99 4.35
N ARG A 129 -22.09 -7.25 5.44
CA ARG A 129 -23.11 -6.75 6.36
C ARG A 129 -24.13 -5.85 5.64
N ARG A 130 -23.65 -4.91 4.81
CA ARG A 130 -24.51 -3.96 4.09
C ARG A 130 -25.36 -4.63 3.02
N LEU A 131 -24.75 -5.54 2.24
CA LEU A 131 -25.48 -6.31 1.24
C LEU A 131 -26.56 -7.18 1.90
N ALA A 132 -26.24 -7.81 3.03
CA ALA A 132 -27.24 -8.51 3.83
C ALA A 132 -28.37 -7.58 4.28
N THR A 133 -28.10 -6.43 4.90
CA THR A 133 -29.15 -5.47 5.33
C THR A 133 -30.06 -5.05 4.17
N LEU A 134 -29.49 -4.76 2.98
CA LEU A 134 -30.26 -4.39 1.80
C LEU A 134 -31.17 -5.53 1.33
N ALA A 135 -30.68 -6.77 1.31
CA ALA A 135 -31.48 -7.93 0.95
C ALA A 135 -32.64 -8.19 1.93
N HIS A 136 -32.47 -7.87 3.21
CA HIS A 136 -33.55 -7.97 4.21
C HIS A 136 -34.58 -6.84 4.08
N SER A 137 -34.25 -5.74 3.40
CA SER A 137 -35.09 -4.55 3.27
C SER A 137 -35.98 -4.55 2.02
N GLY A 138 -35.86 -5.54 1.13
CA GLY A 138 -36.80 -5.73 0.01
C GLY A 138 -36.40 -6.87 -0.95
N PRO A 139 -37.37 -7.52 -1.62
CA PRO A 139 -37.16 -8.75 -2.40
C PRO A 139 -36.54 -8.53 -3.79
N LYS A 140 -36.01 -7.33 -4.10
CA LYS A 140 -35.49 -7.03 -5.43
C LYS A 140 -34.02 -7.43 -5.53
N ALA A 141 -33.68 -8.21 -6.56
CA ALA A 141 -32.30 -8.55 -6.88
C ALA A 141 -31.46 -7.26 -6.96
N LEU A 142 -30.33 -7.24 -6.24
CA LEU A 142 -29.42 -6.10 -6.23
C LEU A 142 -28.81 -5.93 -7.61
N ASP A 143 -29.00 -4.77 -8.23
CA ASP A 143 -28.35 -4.45 -9.48
C ASP A 143 -26.86 -4.12 -9.30
N VAL A 144 -26.11 -4.18 -10.40
CA VAL A 144 -24.66 -3.95 -10.42
C VAL A 144 -24.30 -2.55 -9.93
N ALA A 145 -25.13 -1.54 -10.20
CA ALA A 145 -24.90 -0.16 -9.78
C ALA A 145 -25.02 -0.01 -8.24
N THR A 146 -25.96 -0.72 -7.64
CA THR A 146 -26.20 -0.75 -6.20
C THR A 146 -25.04 -1.44 -5.49
N VAL A 147 -24.61 -2.62 -5.97
CA VAL A 147 -23.43 -3.32 -5.41
C VAL A 147 -22.18 -2.44 -5.50
N ARG A 148 -21.98 -1.77 -6.64
CA ARG A 148 -20.86 -0.84 -6.83
C ARG A 148 -20.91 0.34 -5.85
N ALA A 149 -22.09 0.90 -5.59
CA ALA A 149 -22.27 1.98 -4.63
C ALA A 149 -21.95 1.52 -3.19
N VAL A 150 -22.43 0.33 -2.80
CA VAL A 150 -22.13 -0.27 -1.48
C VAL A 150 -20.63 -0.46 -1.28
N VAL A 151 -19.94 -1.04 -2.28
CA VAL A 151 -18.50 -1.26 -2.25
C VAL A 151 -17.73 0.07 -2.13
N ARG A 152 -18.07 1.06 -2.94
CA ARG A 152 -17.44 2.39 -2.88
C ARG A 152 -17.64 3.05 -1.53
N GLN A 153 -18.84 2.95 -0.96
CA GLN A 153 -19.13 3.52 0.35
C GLN A 153 -18.37 2.78 1.45
N ALA A 154 -18.32 1.45 1.43
CA ALA A 154 -17.58 0.66 2.41
C ALA A 154 -16.06 0.98 2.37
N VAL A 155 -15.49 1.09 1.17
CA VAL A 155 -14.08 1.49 0.99
C VAL A 155 -13.84 2.93 1.46
N ARG A 156 -14.76 3.86 1.19
CA ARG A 156 -14.66 5.24 1.69
C ARG A 156 -14.70 5.25 3.22
N ASP A 157 -15.64 4.54 3.83
CA ASP A 157 -15.79 4.51 5.29
C ASP A 157 -14.59 3.87 5.97
N ALA A 158 -14.04 2.79 5.40
CA ALA A 158 -12.80 2.18 5.90
C ALA A 158 -11.59 3.12 5.80
N ARG A 159 -11.54 3.98 4.78
CA ARG A 159 -10.47 4.98 4.65
C ARG A 159 -10.60 6.15 5.62
N THR A 160 -11.83 6.55 5.96
CA THR A 160 -12.10 7.66 6.88
C THR A 160 -12.22 7.21 8.32
N ALA A 161 -12.50 5.94 8.56
CA ALA A 161 -12.45 5.33 9.89
C ALA A 161 -11.01 5.41 10.39
N GLN A 162 -10.79 6.30 11.35
CA GLN A 162 -9.58 6.33 12.15
C GLN A 162 -9.31 4.89 12.63
N PRO A 163 -8.07 4.38 12.50
CA PRO A 163 -7.74 3.07 13.05
C PRO A 163 -8.25 3.03 14.49
N PRO A 164 -8.91 1.94 14.93
CA PRO A 164 -9.17 1.80 16.36
C PRO A 164 -7.85 2.08 17.08
N PRO A 165 -7.86 2.84 18.20
CA PRO A 165 -6.67 2.94 19.04
C PRO A 165 -6.19 1.51 19.22
N PRO A 166 -4.90 1.21 18.98
CA PRO A 166 -4.44 -0.16 18.94
C PRO A 166 -4.94 -0.83 20.21
N ALA A 167 -5.90 -1.74 20.06
CA ALA A 167 -6.06 -2.78 21.05
C ALA A 167 -4.68 -3.39 21.10
N ASP A 168 -4.04 -3.39 22.27
CA ASP A 168 -2.73 -3.99 22.44
C ASP A 168 -2.81 -5.33 21.71
N PRO A 169 -2.08 -5.49 20.58
CA PRO A 169 -2.11 -6.76 19.90
C PRO A 169 -1.70 -7.82 20.93
N PRO A 170 -2.04 -9.10 20.74
CA PRO A 170 -1.24 -10.13 21.36
C PRO A 170 0.17 -10.00 20.76
N THR A 171 0.95 -9.03 21.23
CA THR A 171 2.38 -9.03 21.17
C THR A 171 2.73 -10.27 21.94
N THR A 172 3.16 -11.29 21.21
CA THR A 172 4.15 -12.18 21.81
C THR A 172 5.16 -11.26 22.50
N PRO A 173 5.45 -11.47 23.79
CA PRO A 173 6.31 -10.57 24.56
C PRO A 173 7.63 -10.27 23.83
N THR A 174 8.08 -11.22 23.00
CA THR A 174 9.16 -11.07 22.02
C THR A 174 9.00 -9.92 21.02
N MET A 175 7.84 -9.77 20.36
CA MET A 175 7.63 -8.68 19.39
C MET A 175 7.51 -7.30 20.08
N ALA A 176 6.99 -7.25 21.31
CA ALA A 176 7.01 -6.02 22.11
C ALA A 176 8.44 -5.64 22.49
N ALA A 177 9.23 -6.61 22.99
CA ALA A 177 10.62 -6.42 23.35
C ALA A 177 11.48 -5.99 22.14
N LEU A 178 11.26 -6.59 20.96
CA LEU A 178 11.96 -6.18 19.74
C LEU A 178 11.65 -4.75 19.31
N ARG A 179 10.40 -4.29 19.46
CA ARG A 179 10.04 -2.90 19.16
C ARG A 179 10.59 -1.93 20.17
N ALA A 180 10.60 -2.28 21.46
CA ALA A 180 11.23 -1.49 22.51
C ALA A 180 12.73 -1.35 22.24
N ALA A 181 13.43 -2.46 21.98
CA ALA A 181 14.84 -2.45 21.62
C ALA A 181 15.12 -1.61 20.36
N ALA A 182 14.26 -1.69 19.33
CA ALA A 182 14.39 -0.84 18.16
C ALA A 182 14.20 0.65 18.48
N ALA A 183 13.23 0.99 19.34
CA ALA A 183 13.02 2.36 19.79
C ALA A 183 14.22 2.87 20.60
N ASP A 184 14.79 2.04 21.47
CA ASP A 184 16.00 2.37 22.23
C ASP A 184 17.18 2.61 21.29
N LEU A 185 17.37 1.77 20.26
CA LEU A 185 18.41 1.96 19.24
C LEU A 185 18.24 3.29 18.47
N TYR A 186 17.02 3.65 18.09
CA TYR A 186 16.76 4.95 17.46
C TYR A 186 16.99 6.12 18.41
N ALA A 187 16.61 5.99 19.68
CA ALA A 187 16.90 7.01 20.69
C ALA A 187 18.42 7.19 20.89
N SER A 188 19.19 6.10 20.94
CA SER A 188 20.65 6.13 21.00
C SER A 188 21.26 6.77 19.75
N ALA A 189 20.81 6.39 18.55
CA ALA A 189 21.29 6.99 17.30
C ALA A 189 20.98 8.48 17.21
N HIS A 190 19.82 8.92 17.72
CA HIS A 190 19.50 10.34 17.81
C HIS A 190 20.41 11.07 18.80
N ALA A 191 20.68 10.49 19.96
CA ALA A 191 21.60 11.07 20.94
C ALA A 191 23.03 11.22 20.39
N ILE A 192 23.51 10.21 19.65
CA ILE A 192 24.78 10.29 18.92
C ILE A 192 24.72 11.41 17.88
N GLY A 193 23.64 11.50 17.11
CA GLY A 193 23.45 12.56 16.12
C GLY A 193 23.47 13.98 16.69
N GLU A 194 22.89 14.19 17.87
CA GLU A 194 22.96 15.46 18.60
C GLU A 194 24.41 15.80 18.99
N LEU A 195 25.18 14.82 19.49
CA LEU A 195 26.62 15.01 19.77
C LEU A 195 27.40 15.37 18.51
N MET A 196 27.07 14.76 17.37
CA MET A 196 27.66 15.12 16.07
C MET A 196 27.29 16.54 15.66
N LEU A 197 26.09 17.02 15.96
CA LEU A 197 25.63 18.37 15.62
C LEU A 197 26.30 19.48 16.44
N GLU A 198 26.66 19.19 17.69
CA GLU A 198 27.46 20.12 18.53
C GLU A 198 28.83 20.40 17.92
N VAL A 199 29.43 19.39 17.28
CA VAL A 199 30.77 19.50 16.68
C VAL A 199 30.72 19.89 15.20
N ALA A 200 29.74 19.38 14.45
CA ALA A 200 29.51 19.70 13.04
C ALA A 200 28.06 20.18 12.84
N PRO A 201 27.80 21.50 12.98
CA PRO A 201 26.45 22.06 12.89
C PRO A 201 25.76 21.78 11.57
N ALA A 202 24.42 21.79 11.56
CA ALA A 202 23.59 21.40 10.40
C ALA A 202 23.81 22.21 9.11
N TYR A 203 24.44 23.40 9.18
CA TYR A 203 24.77 24.19 7.99
C TYR A 203 25.99 23.66 7.22
N LEU A 204 26.80 22.79 7.82
CA LEU A 204 27.93 22.14 7.14
C LEU A 204 27.43 21.01 6.23
N SER A 205 28.04 20.89 5.06
CA SER A 205 27.85 19.72 4.20
C SER A 205 28.47 18.47 4.83
N ASP A 206 28.10 17.28 4.34
CA ASP A 206 28.68 16.02 4.85
C ASP A 206 30.19 15.94 4.62
N THR A 207 30.70 16.51 3.53
CA THR A 207 32.14 16.56 3.25
C THR A 207 32.87 17.43 4.28
N GLU A 208 32.33 18.62 4.57
CA GLU A 208 32.90 19.52 5.59
C GLU A 208 32.76 18.95 7.00
N ALA A 209 31.64 18.28 7.28
CA ALA A 209 31.41 17.62 8.56
C ALA A 209 32.35 16.42 8.75
N ALA A 210 32.71 15.69 7.69
CA ALA A 210 33.58 14.52 7.77
C ALA A 210 34.95 14.85 8.37
N ASP A 211 35.56 15.95 7.94
CA ASP A 211 36.88 16.38 8.43
C ASP A 211 36.85 16.75 9.92
N VAL A 212 35.75 17.37 10.38
CA VAL A 212 35.60 17.80 11.79
C VAL A 212 35.18 16.63 12.68
N LEU A 213 34.36 15.71 12.18
CA LEU A 213 33.82 14.58 12.94
C LEU A 213 34.78 13.40 13.04
N ALA A 214 35.77 13.28 12.16
CA ALA A 214 36.72 12.16 12.14
C ALA A 214 37.37 11.90 13.51
N LEU A 215 37.85 12.96 14.17
CA LEU A 215 38.50 12.86 15.48
C LEU A 215 37.51 12.47 16.60
N LEU A 216 36.31 13.04 16.59
CA LEU A 216 35.28 12.71 17.59
C LEU A 216 34.85 11.25 17.46
N CYS A 217 34.60 10.79 16.22
CA CYS A 217 34.21 9.42 15.90
C CYS A 217 35.26 8.42 16.39
N GLU A 218 36.55 8.70 16.14
CA GLU A 218 37.66 7.89 16.65
C GLU A 218 37.66 7.79 18.19
N GLN A 219 37.44 8.91 18.89
CA GLN A 219 37.44 8.95 20.35
C GLN A 219 36.30 8.17 21.00
N ILE A 220 35.12 8.15 20.36
CA ILE A 220 33.96 7.43 20.86
C ILE A 220 33.86 5.99 20.30
N GLY A 221 34.80 5.58 19.45
CA GLY A 221 34.83 4.27 18.83
C GLY A 221 33.74 4.06 17.77
N GLU A 222 33.19 5.14 17.20
CA GLU A 222 32.17 5.08 16.17
C GLU A 222 32.78 5.19 14.77
N PRO A 223 32.34 4.40 13.79
CA PRO A 223 32.73 4.60 12.39
C PRO A 223 32.28 5.97 11.89
N LEU A 224 33.14 6.67 11.13
CA LEU A 224 32.81 8.00 10.58
C LEU A 224 31.52 7.98 9.74
N GLU A 225 31.30 6.92 8.97
CA GLU A 225 30.06 6.73 8.20
C GLU A 225 28.82 6.69 9.10
N HIS A 226 28.93 6.03 10.26
CA HIS A 226 27.85 5.98 11.25
C HIS A 226 27.63 7.36 11.90
N GLY A 227 28.70 8.07 12.26
CA GLY A 227 28.60 9.44 12.77
C GLY A 227 27.88 10.39 11.80
N LEU A 228 28.23 10.34 10.51
CA LEU A 228 27.55 11.13 9.47
C LEU A 228 26.08 10.72 9.26
N ALA A 229 25.77 9.42 9.37
CA ALA A 229 24.40 8.93 9.31
C ALA A 229 23.57 9.37 10.52
N ALA A 230 24.12 9.27 11.72
CA ALA A 230 23.49 9.73 12.97
C ALA A 230 23.23 11.24 12.93
N ARG A 231 24.19 12.04 12.43
CA ARG A 231 24.02 13.48 12.20
C ARG A 231 22.84 13.79 11.26
N ARG A 232 22.78 13.12 10.10
CA ARG A 232 21.66 13.27 9.15
C ARG A 232 20.33 12.85 9.78
N TYR A 233 20.35 11.81 10.61
CA TYR A 233 19.17 11.35 11.32
C TYR A 233 18.67 12.39 12.33
N ALA A 234 19.55 13.00 13.14
CA ALA A 234 19.17 14.08 14.07
C ALA A 234 18.60 15.32 13.35
N ILE A 235 19.16 15.70 12.20
CA ILE A 235 18.65 16.83 11.40
C ILE A 235 17.25 16.55 10.84
N SER A 236 17.03 15.35 10.30
CA SER A 236 15.85 15.04 9.47
C SER A 236 14.74 14.30 10.22
N GLY A 237 15.08 13.60 11.29
CA GLY A 237 14.22 12.60 11.93
C GLY A 237 13.88 11.39 11.05
N ASP A 238 14.46 11.24 9.85
CA ASP A 238 14.16 10.13 8.93
C ASP A 238 15.07 8.92 9.22
N PRO A 239 14.53 7.80 9.73
CA PRO A 239 15.31 6.60 10.05
C PRO A 239 16.09 6.03 8.87
N ARG A 240 15.69 6.36 7.63
CA ARG A 240 16.40 5.91 6.42
C ARG A 240 17.81 6.47 6.30
N ALA A 241 18.14 7.55 7.00
CA ALA A 241 19.48 8.11 7.07
C ALA A 241 20.50 7.11 7.66
N LEU A 242 20.04 6.19 8.52
CA LEU A 242 20.83 5.16 9.19
C LEU A 242 20.97 3.86 8.38
N HIS A 243 20.35 3.75 7.19
CA HIS A 243 20.43 2.51 6.41
C HIS A 243 21.83 2.30 5.83
N GLY A 244 22.41 1.14 6.10
CA GLY A 244 23.70 0.72 5.55
C GLY A 244 24.90 1.05 6.46
N THR A 245 24.68 1.81 7.53
CA THR A 245 25.65 1.95 8.62
C THR A 245 25.30 0.92 9.68
N VAL A 246 26.23 0.02 9.99
CA VAL A 246 26.00 -1.10 10.91
C VAL A 246 25.58 -0.56 12.28
N LEU A 247 24.41 -1.00 12.77
CA LEU A 247 23.99 -0.90 14.17
C LEU A 247 24.68 -1.98 14.99
#